data_AF-A0A6P2BGZ5-F1
#
_entry.id   AF-A0A6P2BGZ5-F1
#
_cell.length_a   1.000
_cell.length_b   1.000
_cell.length_c   1.000
_cell.angle_alpha   90.00
_cell.angle_beta   90.00
_cell.angle_gamma   90.00
#
_symmetry.space_group_name_H-M   'P 1'
#
loop_
_entity.id
_entity.type
_entity.pdbx_description
1 polymer ?
#
loop_
_entity_poly.entity_id
_entity_poly.type
_entity_poly.pdbx_seq_one_letter_code
_entity_poly.pdbx_strand_id
1 'polypeptide(L)'
;MVRAEKAVDSARKQIETERKRLAEAKKKVAAAAAKAKGSARKADKNAARTARNKATQINAKLRTLRDKLKTSSATLKEAKTQAQVAARVAAIKEKADAASKAAEAKIGEKVDKAVAAYRKKKAAELKRAEAKRARKREQTARTQIRKIERAAKSKTRAAKPKAKPKPKAKAKTKSKARRPRRTAAKRA
;
A
#
# COMPACT_ATOMS: atom_id res chain seq x y z
N MET A 1 21.77 -13.65 -16.80
CA MET A 1 22.48 -14.63 -15.94
C MET A 1 23.20 -15.72 -16.71
N VAL A 2 22.51 -16.44 -17.62
CA VAL A 2 23.05 -17.62 -18.35
C VAL A 2 24.43 -17.39 -18.99
N ARG A 3 24.70 -16.21 -19.57
CA ARG A 3 26.00 -15.90 -20.18
C ARG A 3 27.15 -15.76 -19.16
N ALA A 4 26.89 -15.13 -18.01
CA ALA A 4 27.89 -14.94 -16.95
C ALA A 4 28.20 -16.26 -16.23
N GLU A 5 27.20 -17.11 -16.02
CA GLU A 5 27.37 -18.45 -15.45
C GLU A 5 28.22 -19.33 -16.37
N LYS A 6 27.88 -19.37 -17.67
CA LYS A 6 28.69 -20.08 -18.68
C LYS A 6 30.13 -19.56 -18.74
N ALA A 7 30.35 -18.25 -18.58
CA ALA A 7 31.69 -17.66 -18.59
C ALA A 7 32.52 -18.11 -17.36
N VAL A 8 31.92 -18.14 -16.17
CA VAL A 8 32.57 -18.64 -14.95
C VAL A 8 32.93 -20.12 -15.09
N ASP A 9 32.01 -20.94 -15.59
CA ASP A 9 32.24 -22.37 -15.76
C ASP A 9 33.30 -22.68 -16.82
N SER A 10 33.28 -21.95 -17.94
CA SER A 10 34.32 -22.04 -18.97
C SER A 10 35.70 -21.66 -18.42
N ALA A 11 35.79 -20.55 -17.67
CA ALA A 11 37.04 -20.12 -17.05
C ALA A 11 37.58 -21.14 -16.04
N ARG A 12 36.70 -21.79 -15.25
CA ARG A 12 37.09 -22.88 -14.34
C ARG A 12 37.68 -24.07 -15.08
N LYS A 13 37.02 -24.54 -16.14
CA LYS A 13 37.50 -25.65 -16.99
C LYS A 13 38.85 -25.33 -17.64
N GLN A 14 39.02 -24.10 -18.13
CA GLN A 14 40.29 -23.65 -18.72
C GLN A 14 41.41 -23.61 -17.69
N ILE A 15 41.15 -23.10 -16.47
CA ILE A 15 42.14 -23.10 -15.38
C ILE A 15 42.56 -24.53 -15.02
N GLU A 16 41.61 -25.47 -14.93
CA GLU A 16 41.93 -26.87 -14.62
C GLU A 16 42.81 -27.49 -15.71
N THR A 17 42.48 -27.25 -16.98
CA THR A 17 43.25 -27.74 -18.13
C THR A 17 44.67 -27.17 -18.11
N GLU A 18 44.82 -25.86 -17.89
CA GLU A 18 46.13 -25.20 -17.83
C GLU A 18 46.93 -25.62 -16.59
N ARG A 19 46.28 -25.99 -15.47
CA ARG A 19 46.97 -26.58 -14.31
C ARG A 19 47.60 -27.94 -14.64
N LYS A 20 46.88 -28.79 -15.38
CA LYS A 20 47.41 -30.09 -15.85
C LYS A 20 48.62 -29.87 -16.78
N ARG A 21 48.50 -28.94 -17.74
CA ARG A 21 49.60 -28.54 -18.63
C ARG A 21 50.81 -27.99 -17.87
N LEU A 22 50.58 -27.20 -16.82
CA LEU A 22 51.67 -26.67 -15.98
C LEU A 22 52.40 -27.81 -15.24
N ALA A 23 51.68 -28.80 -14.72
CA ALA A 23 52.28 -29.94 -14.03
C ALA A 23 53.18 -30.74 -14.98
N GLU A 24 52.72 -31.02 -16.20
CA GLU A 24 53.53 -31.66 -17.24
C GLU A 24 54.73 -30.80 -17.65
N ALA A 25 54.55 -29.50 -17.83
CA ALA A 25 55.64 -28.59 -18.16
C ALA A 25 56.72 -28.56 -17.07
N LYS A 26 56.33 -28.59 -15.79
CA LYS A 26 57.26 -28.69 -14.66
C LYS A 26 58.08 -29.99 -14.70
N LYS A 27 57.46 -31.14 -15.01
CA LYS A 27 58.18 -32.41 -15.19
C LYS A 27 59.21 -32.31 -16.33
N LYS A 28 58.83 -31.71 -17.46
CA LYS A 28 59.73 -31.48 -18.60
C LYS A 28 60.88 -30.51 -18.27
N VAL A 29 60.62 -29.47 -17.48
CA VAL A 29 61.66 -28.55 -16.99
C VAL A 29 62.66 -29.29 -16.11
N ALA A 30 62.20 -30.12 -15.17
CA ALA A 30 63.08 -30.89 -14.30
C ALA A 30 63.95 -31.87 -15.10
N ALA A 31 63.36 -32.61 -16.04
CA ALA A 31 64.08 -33.53 -16.92
C ALA A 31 65.11 -32.82 -17.82
N ALA A 32 64.76 -31.68 -18.41
CA ALA A 32 65.67 -30.89 -19.23
C ALA A 32 66.80 -30.25 -18.41
N ALA A 33 66.49 -29.79 -17.19
CA ALA A 33 67.49 -29.24 -16.27
C ALA A 33 68.49 -30.30 -15.82
N ALA A 34 68.05 -31.53 -15.54
CA ALA A 34 68.92 -32.65 -15.19
C ALA A 34 69.92 -32.96 -16.32
N LYS A 35 69.45 -33.02 -17.57
CA LYS A 35 70.31 -33.24 -18.75
C LYS A 35 71.28 -32.08 -19.00
N ALA A 36 70.86 -30.85 -18.75
CA ALA A 36 71.71 -29.67 -18.98
C ALA A 36 72.80 -29.48 -17.91
N LYS A 37 72.61 -29.96 -16.67
CA LYS A 37 73.52 -29.70 -15.53
C LYS A 37 74.93 -30.29 -15.73
N GLY A 38 75.05 -31.41 -16.44
CA GLY A 38 76.34 -32.06 -16.74
C GLY A 38 76.79 -31.96 -18.20
N SER A 39 76.03 -31.28 -19.06
CA SER A 39 76.29 -31.26 -20.50
C SER A 39 77.07 -30.02 -20.95
N ALA A 40 78.15 -30.25 -21.72
CA ALA A 40 78.87 -29.21 -22.44
C ALA A 40 78.13 -28.76 -23.73
N ARG A 41 77.13 -29.52 -24.18
CA ARG A 41 76.43 -29.26 -25.45
C ARG A 41 75.50 -28.06 -25.30
N LYS A 42 75.66 -27.06 -26.17
CA LYS A 42 74.79 -25.86 -26.21
C LYS A 42 73.31 -26.21 -26.40
N ALA A 43 73.01 -27.28 -27.13
CA ALA A 43 71.65 -27.75 -27.39
C ALA A 43 70.88 -28.09 -26.09
N ASP A 44 71.52 -28.76 -25.13
CA ASP A 44 70.87 -29.18 -23.88
C ASP A 44 70.54 -27.98 -22.98
N LYS A 45 71.45 -27.00 -22.93
CA LYS A 45 71.23 -25.73 -22.21
C LYS A 45 70.09 -24.92 -22.84
N ASN A 46 70.00 -24.89 -24.18
CA ASN A 46 68.89 -24.27 -24.90
C ASN A 46 67.57 -24.99 -24.66
N ALA A 47 67.55 -26.33 -24.65
CA ALA A 47 66.36 -27.11 -24.34
C ALA A 47 65.81 -26.83 -22.94
N ALA A 48 66.69 -26.71 -21.93
CA ALA A 48 66.30 -26.32 -20.57
C ALA A 48 65.71 -24.90 -20.51
N ARG A 49 66.29 -23.94 -21.25
CA ARG A 49 65.76 -22.57 -21.35
C ARG A 49 64.38 -22.53 -21.99
N THR A 50 64.19 -23.25 -23.10
CA THR A 50 62.91 -23.37 -23.79
C THR A 50 61.84 -24.01 -22.90
N ALA A 51 62.18 -25.06 -22.15
CA ALA A 51 61.26 -25.70 -21.21
C ALA A 51 60.82 -24.72 -20.11
N ARG A 52 61.76 -23.93 -19.54
CA ARG A 52 61.43 -22.90 -18.54
C ARG A 52 60.53 -21.83 -19.13
N ASN A 53 60.83 -21.34 -20.33
CA ASN A 53 60.01 -20.33 -21.02
C ASN A 53 58.59 -20.83 -21.30
N LYS A 54 58.41 -22.10 -21.66
CA LYS A 54 57.07 -22.69 -21.80
C LYS A 54 56.32 -22.72 -20.46
N ALA A 55 56.98 -23.09 -19.36
CA ALA A 55 56.36 -23.10 -18.04
C ALA A 55 56.00 -21.68 -17.54
N THR A 56 56.82 -20.67 -17.82
CA THR A 56 56.50 -19.26 -17.48
C THR A 56 55.32 -18.74 -18.29
N GLN A 57 55.23 -19.07 -19.59
CA GLN A 57 54.08 -18.73 -20.44
C GLN A 57 52.78 -19.36 -19.93
N ILE A 58 52.79 -20.63 -19.54
CA ILE A 58 51.61 -21.31 -18.97
C ILE A 58 51.19 -20.63 -17.64
N ASN A 59 52.16 -20.27 -16.79
CA ASN A 59 51.87 -19.54 -15.55
C ASN A 59 51.25 -18.16 -15.81
N ALA A 60 51.73 -17.43 -16.83
CA ALA A 60 51.16 -16.15 -17.23
C ALA A 60 49.70 -16.32 -17.70
N LYS A 61 49.41 -17.35 -18.51
CA LYS A 61 48.04 -17.71 -18.92
C LYS A 61 47.14 -18.06 -17.73
N LEU A 62 47.67 -18.79 -16.74
CA LEU A 62 46.93 -19.11 -15.51
C LEU A 62 46.60 -17.86 -14.68
N ARG A 63 47.49 -16.86 -14.64
CA ARG A 63 47.21 -15.58 -13.96
C ARG A 63 46.06 -14.86 -14.64
N THR A 64 46.14 -14.66 -15.97
CA THR A 64 45.08 -13.96 -16.71
C THR A 64 43.73 -14.69 -16.64
N LEU A 65 43.71 -16.02 -16.65
CA LEU A 65 42.49 -16.80 -16.46
C LEU A 65 41.89 -16.64 -15.05
N ARG A 66 42.72 -16.54 -14.00
CA ARG A 66 42.23 -16.26 -12.63
C ARG A 66 41.64 -14.87 -12.52
N ASP A 67 42.26 -13.88 -13.16
CA ASP A 67 41.74 -12.50 -13.17
C ASP A 67 40.39 -12.43 -13.89
N LYS A 68 40.27 -13.10 -15.04
CA LYS A 68 38.99 -13.26 -15.76
C LYS A 68 37.94 -14.00 -14.95
N LEU A 69 38.33 -15.03 -14.21
CA LEU A 69 37.41 -15.74 -13.30
C LEU A 69 36.92 -14.81 -12.19
N LYS A 70 37.80 -13.99 -11.61
CA LYS A 70 37.44 -13.02 -10.57
C LYS A 70 36.43 -12.00 -11.09
N THR A 71 36.67 -11.39 -12.25
CA THR A 71 35.75 -10.40 -12.84
C THR A 71 34.41 -11.02 -13.24
N SER A 72 34.41 -12.18 -13.88
CA SER A 72 33.17 -12.89 -14.23
C SER A 72 32.37 -13.35 -13.00
N SER A 73 33.04 -13.74 -11.91
CA SER A 73 32.36 -14.09 -10.66
C SER A 73 31.73 -12.88 -9.97
N ALA A 74 32.39 -11.72 -10.02
CA ALA A 74 31.86 -10.47 -9.45
C ALA A 74 30.62 -10.01 -10.20
N THR A 75 30.68 -9.97 -11.53
CA THR A 75 29.54 -9.60 -12.38
C THR A 75 28.36 -10.57 -12.22
N LEU A 76 28.62 -11.87 -12.04
CA LEU A 76 27.56 -12.83 -11.73
C LEU A 76 26.89 -12.54 -10.38
N LYS A 77 27.68 -12.20 -9.36
CA LYS A 77 27.17 -11.85 -8.02
C LYS A 77 26.29 -10.60 -8.10
N GLU A 78 26.75 -9.56 -8.77
CA GLU A 78 26.01 -8.32 -8.99
C GLU A 78 24.69 -8.57 -9.71
N ALA A 79 24.72 -9.34 -10.81
CA ALA A 79 23.51 -9.71 -11.54
C ALA A 79 22.51 -10.49 -10.66
N LYS A 80 22.99 -11.38 -9.78
CA LYS A 80 22.14 -12.11 -8.82
C LYS A 80 21.53 -11.17 -7.78
N THR A 81 22.30 -10.24 -7.25
CA THR A 81 21.78 -9.25 -6.30
C THR A 81 20.75 -8.33 -6.93
N GLN A 82 20.97 -7.87 -8.17
CA GLN A 82 20.01 -7.03 -8.89
C GLN A 82 18.70 -7.78 -9.15
N ALA A 83 18.77 -9.04 -9.55
CA ALA A 83 17.57 -9.86 -9.74
C ALA A 83 16.79 -10.07 -8.44
N GLN A 84 17.47 -10.29 -7.31
CA GLN A 84 16.83 -10.40 -5.99
C GLN A 84 16.16 -9.08 -5.59
N VAL A 85 16.82 -7.95 -5.82
CA VAL A 85 16.25 -6.63 -5.53
C VAL A 85 15.02 -6.38 -6.39
N ALA A 86 15.08 -6.66 -7.69
CA ALA A 86 13.94 -6.53 -8.59
C ALA A 86 12.75 -7.41 -8.15
N ALA A 87 13.01 -8.66 -7.75
CA ALA A 87 11.98 -9.56 -7.24
C ALA A 87 11.36 -9.03 -5.92
N ARG A 88 12.16 -8.49 -5.00
CA ARG A 88 11.67 -7.86 -3.76
C ARG A 88 10.81 -6.63 -4.06
N VAL A 89 11.24 -5.78 -4.99
CA VAL A 89 10.47 -4.60 -5.41
C VAL A 89 9.12 -5.00 -6.01
N ALA A 90 9.09 -6.01 -6.88
CA ALA A 90 7.85 -6.53 -7.44
C ALA A 90 6.90 -7.04 -6.35
N ALA A 91 7.42 -7.85 -5.40
CA ALA A 91 6.62 -8.36 -4.28
C ALA A 91 6.10 -7.24 -3.36
N ILE A 92 6.88 -6.18 -3.15
CA ILE A 92 6.42 -5.01 -2.37
C ILE A 92 5.30 -4.28 -3.11
N LYS A 93 5.43 -4.09 -4.43
CA LYS A 93 4.38 -3.45 -5.26
C LYS A 93 3.08 -4.24 -5.22
N GLU A 94 3.13 -5.56 -5.41
CA GLU A 94 1.94 -6.41 -5.32
C GLU A 94 1.25 -6.33 -3.95
N LYS A 95 2.05 -6.34 -2.86
CA LYS A 95 1.52 -6.16 -1.50
C LYS A 95 0.90 -4.78 -1.29
N ALA A 96 1.53 -3.73 -1.83
CA ALA A 96 1.01 -2.37 -1.75
C ALA A 96 -0.31 -2.25 -2.52
N ASP A 97 -0.41 -2.80 -3.73
CA ASP A 97 -1.64 -2.77 -4.53
C ASP A 97 -2.77 -3.55 -3.86
N ALA A 98 -2.46 -4.72 -3.27
CA ALA A 98 -3.43 -5.49 -2.49
C ALA A 98 -3.90 -4.72 -1.25
N ALA A 99 -2.99 -4.05 -0.54
CA ALA A 99 -3.31 -3.24 0.62
C ALA A 99 -4.17 -2.01 0.25
N SER A 100 -3.85 -1.33 -0.86
CA SER A 100 -4.62 -0.20 -1.38
C SER A 100 -6.04 -0.62 -1.75
N LYS A 101 -6.21 -1.71 -2.50
CA LYS A 101 -7.54 -2.25 -2.84
C LYS A 101 -8.34 -2.63 -1.60
N ALA A 102 -7.71 -3.24 -0.60
CA ALA A 102 -8.37 -3.58 0.66
C ALA A 102 -8.77 -2.33 1.46
N ALA A 103 -7.97 -1.26 1.42
CA ALA A 103 -8.29 0.00 2.05
C ALA A 103 -9.44 0.72 1.34
N GLU A 104 -9.41 0.78 0.00
CA GLU A 104 -10.49 1.33 -0.83
C GLU A 104 -11.82 0.63 -0.57
N ALA A 105 -11.84 -0.70 -0.51
CA ALA A 105 -13.04 -1.46 -0.20
C ALA A 105 -13.62 -1.11 1.18
N LYS A 106 -12.77 -0.98 2.21
CA LYS A 106 -13.20 -0.58 3.56
C LYS A 106 -13.70 0.86 3.62
N ILE A 107 -13.08 1.76 2.86
CA ILE A 107 -13.52 3.15 2.77
C ILE A 107 -14.88 3.20 2.07
N GLY A 108 -15.05 2.50 0.95
CA GLY A 108 -16.32 2.38 0.23
C GLY A 108 -17.44 1.90 1.15
N GLU A 109 -17.22 0.81 1.90
CA GLU A 109 -18.20 0.28 2.84
C GLU A 109 -18.60 1.30 3.92
N LYS A 110 -17.63 2.05 4.46
CA LYS A 110 -17.90 3.11 5.47
C LYS A 110 -18.69 4.26 4.87
N VAL A 111 -18.36 4.68 3.65
CA VAL A 111 -19.06 5.76 2.95
C VAL A 111 -20.51 5.33 2.66
N ASP A 112 -20.73 4.13 2.17
CA ASP A 112 -22.08 3.62 1.88
C ASP A 112 -22.94 3.55 3.15
N LYS A 113 -22.38 3.08 4.26
CA LYS A 113 -23.07 3.09 5.57
C LYS A 113 -23.40 4.52 6.02
N ALA A 114 -22.47 5.46 5.86
CA ALA A 114 -22.70 6.86 6.22
C ALA A 114 -23.78 7.50 5.34
N VAL A 115 -23.78 7.24 4.04
CA VAL A 115 -24.80 7.72 3.08
C VAL A 115 -26.16 7.13 3.42
N ALA A 116 -26.25 5.84 3.70
CA ALA A 116 -27.50 5.18 4.11
C ALA A 116 -28.06 5.78 5.42
N ALA A 117 -27.19 5.99 6.42
CA ALA A 117 -27.57 6.63 7.68
C ALA A 117 -28.07 8.07 7.46
N TYR A 118 -27.38 8.84 6.61
CA TYR A 118 -27.78 10.20 6.26
C TYR A 118 -29.14 10.24 5.55
N ARG A 119 -29.35 9.39 4.54
CA ARG A 119 -30.63 9.27 3.81
C ARG A 119 -31.77 8.91 4.76
N LYS A 120 -31.56 7.95 5.66
CA LYS A 120 -32.55 7.56 6.68
C LYS A 120 -32.90 8.74 7.60
N LYS A 121 -31.90 9.48 8.06
CA LYS A 121 -32.11 10.68 8.91
C LYS A 121 -32.89 11.76 8.15
N LYS A 122 -32.53 12.04 6.90
CA LYS A 122 -33.23 13.03 6.07
C LYS A 122 -34.67 12.64 5.76
N ALA A 123 -34.93 11.38 5.43
CA ALA A 123 -36.29 10.88 5.25
C ALA A 123 -37.14 11.05 6.52
N ALA A 124 -36.57 10.77 7.70
CA ALA A 124 -37.25 10.99 8.97
C ALA A 124 -37.52 12.48 9.27
N GLU A 125 -36.56 13.36 8.95
CA GLU A 125 -36.73 14.82 9.07
C GLU A 125 -37.86 15.33 8.16
N LEU A 126 -37.91 14.88 6.91
CA LEU A 126 -38.96 15.24 5.96
C LEU A 126 -40.34 14.78 6.43
N LYS A 127 -40.48 13.51 6.86
CA LYS A 127 -41.74 13.00 7.43
C LYS A 127 -42.23 13.82 8.62
N ARG A 128 -41.33 14.23 9.52
CA ARG A 128 -41.68 15.09 10.67
C ARG A 128 -42.12 16.48 10.22
N ALA A 129 -41.45 17.07 9.24
CA ALA A 129 -41.80 18.38 8.68
C ALA A 129 -43.18 18.36 8.01
N GLU A 130 -43.47 17.33 7.22
CA GLU A 130 -44.77 17.12 6.57
C GLU A 130 -45.90 16.90 7.58
N ALA A 131 -45.68 16.04 8.59
CA ALA A 131 -46.65 15.84 9.66
C ALA A 131 -46.96 17.15 10.41
N LYS A 132 -45.95 18.00 10.64
CA LYS A 132 -46.15 19.33 11.24
C LYS A 132 -46.96 20.26 10.34
N ARG A 133 -46.72 20.23 9.02
CA ARG A 133 -47.51 21.01 8.05
C ARG A 133 -48.96 20.51 7.98
N ALA A 134 -49.19 19.20 7.96
CA ALA A 134 -50.52 18.61 7.97
C ALA A 134 -51.31 19.00 9.23
N ARG A 135 -50.70 18.90 10.41
CA ARG A 135 -51.33 19.34 11.68
C ARG A 135 -51.71 20.82 11.67
N LYS A 136 -50.87 21.69 11.09
CA LYS A 136 -51.20 23.12 10.93
C LYS A 136 -52.42 23.31 10.04
N ARG A 137 -52.48 22.62 8.90
CA ARG A 137 -53.63 22.67 7.97
C ARG A 137 -54.92 22.19 8.64
N GLU A 138 -54.85 21.09 9.37
CA GLU A 138 -55.98 20.56 10.12
C GLU A 138 -56.46 21.54 11.19
N GLN A 139 -55.53 22.16 11.94
CA GLN A 139 -55.87 23.17 12.93
C GLN A 139 -56.54 24.38 12.28
N THR A 140 -56.05 24.88 11.15
CA THR A 140 -56.68 25.98 10.42
C THR A 140 -58.09 25.62 9.95
N ALA A 141 -58.29 24.43 9.38
CA ALA A 141 -59.60 23.95 8.95
C ALA A 141 -60.58 23.84 10.14
N ARG A 142 -60.14 23.22 11.25
CA ARG A 142 -60.94 23.15 12.50
C ARG A 142 -61.33 24.53 13.02
N THR A 143 -60.43 25.53 12.95
CA THR A 143 -60.77 26.90 13.37
C THR A 143 -61.77 27.57 12.44
N GLN A 144 -61.69 27.32 11.13
CA GLN A 144 -62.66 27.84 10.16
C GLN A 144 -64.03 27.19 10.35
N ILE A 145 -64.09 25.87 10.52
CA ILE A 145 -65.33 25.13 10.84
C ILE A 145 -65.98 25.71 12.10
N ARG A 146 -65.20 25.87 13.19
CA ARG A 146 -65.71 26.47 14.43
C ARG A 146 -66.19 27.91 14.25
N LYS A 147 -65.57 28.71 13.38
CA LYS A 147 -66.03 30.08 13.07
C LYS A 147 -67.37 30.03 12.34
N ILE A 148 -67.51 29.15 11.35
CA ILE A 148 -68.76 28.95 10.60
C ILE A 148 -69.87 28.45 11.52
N GLU A 149 -69.61 27.45 12.35
CA GLU A 149 -70.57 26.94 13.34
C GLU A 149 -71.02 28.01 14.34
N ARG A 150 -70.10 28.86 14.80
CA ARG A 150 -70.44 30.00 15.67
C ARG A 150 -71.28 31.04 14.95
N ALA A 151 -70.98 31.34 13.69
CA ALA A 151 -71.78 32.26 12.88
C ALA A 151 -73.18 31.69 12.58
N ALA A 152 -73.30 30.39 12.34
CA ALA A 152 -74.58 29.70 12.17
C ALA A 152 -75.39 29.66 13.48
N LYS A 153 -74.74 29.40 14.62
CA LYS A 153 -75.36 29.46 15.96
C LYS A 153 -75.74 30.89 16.37
N SER A 154 -75.00 31.92 15.97
CA SER A 154 -75.40 33.31 16.25
C SER A 154 -76.58 33.75 15.40
N LYS A 155 -76.73 33.23 14.17
CA LYS A 155 -77.91 33.46 13.32
C LYS A 155 -79.18 32.81 13.91
N THR A 156 -79.08 31.60 14.47
CA THR A 156 -80.22 30.95 15.16
C THR A 156 -80.50 31.55 16.55
N ARG A 157 -79.49 32.12 17.21
CA ARG A 157 -79.66 32.84 18.49
C ARG A 157 -80.14 34.28 18.33
N ALA A 158 -80.22 34.80 17.11
CA ALA A 158 -80.84 36.11 16.83
C ALA A 158 -82.37 36.10 16.98
N ALA A 159 -82.99 34.94 17.20
CA ALA A 159 -84.44 34.78 17.39
C ALA A 159 -84.90 34.69 18.86
N LYS A 160 -84.07 35.07 19.85
CA LYS A 160 -84.54 35.25 21.24
C LYS A 160 -84.03 36.58 21.82
N PRO A 161 -84.90 37.39 22.46
CA PRO A 161 -84.51 38.69 23.01
C PRO A 161 -83.47 38.52 24.13
N LYS A 162 -82.49 39.44 24.12
CA LYS A 162 -81.33 39.45 25.00
C LYS A 162 -81.74 39.82 26.44
N ALA A 163 -81.50 38.92 27.40
CA ALA A 163 -81.43 39.30 28.81
C ALA A 163 -80.08 40.00 29.11
N LYS A 164 -80.14 41.07 29.91
CA LYS A 164 -79.04 42.00 30.26
C LYS A 164 -77.78 41.29 30.79
N PRO A 165 -76.56 41.79 30.49
CA PRO A 165 -75.32 41.24 31.03
C PRO A 165 -75.09 41.65 32.50
N LYS A 166 -74.85 40.67 33.38
CA LYS A 166 -74.26 40.90 34.71
C LYS A 166 -72.72 40.99 34.61
N PRO A 167 -72.06 41.85 35.40
CA PRO A 167 -70.63 42.15 35.26
C PRO A 167 -69.70 41.00 35.67
N LYS A 168 -68.54 40.98 35.00
CA LYS A 168 -67.48 39.95 35.03
C LYS A 168 -66.78 39.86 36.39
N ALA A 169 -66.68 38.65 36.95
CA ALA A 169 -65.69 38.32 37.97
C ALA A 169 -64.29 38.19 37.32
N LYS A 170 -63.33 38.96 37.84
CA LYS A 170 -61.92 38.93 37.43
C LYS A 170 -61.30 37.58 37.79
N ALA A 171 -60.99 36.76 36.79
CA ALA A 171 -60.18 35.56 36.99
C ALA A 171 -58.71 35.96 37.14
N LYS A 172 -58.15 35.71 38.33
CA LYS A 172 -56.75 35.92 38.69
C LYS A 172 -55.83 35.15 37.73
N THR A 173 -54.93 35.87 37.06
CA THR A 173 -53.80 35.30 36.33
C THR A 173 -52.80 34.70 37.32
N LYS A 174 -52.77 33.38 37.47
CA LYS A 174 -51.65 32.69 38.12
C LYS A 174 -50.44 32.69 37.18
N SER A 175 -49.43 33.44 37.57
CA SER A 175 -48.07 33.38 37.04
C SER A 175 -47.53 31.96 37.18
N LYS A 176 -47.00 31.39 36.10
CA LYS A 176 -46.19 30.17 36.17
C LYS A 176 -44.74 30.56 35.94
N ALA A 177 -43.99 30.56 37.03
CA ALA A 177 -42.57 30.82 37.11
C ALA A 177 -41.79 30.01 36.07
N ARG A 178 -40.98 30.71 35.27
CA ARG A 178 -40.01 30.14 34.34
C ARG A 178 -38.76 29.78 35.14
N ARG A 179 -38.60 28.50 35.49
CA ARG A 179 -37.35 27.98 36.07
C ARG A 179 -36.24 28.04 35.01
N PRO A 180 -35.07 28.65 35.28
CA PRO A 180 -33.91 28.52 34.40
C PRO A 180 -33.30 27.12 34.55
N ARG A 181 -33.14 26.40 33.44
CA ARG A 181 -32.42 25.13 33.43
C ARG A 181 -30.94 25.45 33.32
N ARG A 182 -30.21 25.26 34.44
CA ARG A 182 -28.75 25.38 34.54
C ARG A 182 -28.06 24.54 33.47
N THR A 183 -27.02 25.13 32.89
CA THR A 183 -25.96 24.47 32.15
C THR A 183 -25.20 23.52 33.08
N ALA A 184 -24.85 22.34 32.59
CA ALA A 184 -23.80 21.51 33.17
C ALA A 184 -22.81 21.20 32.05
N ALA A 185 -21.63 21.78 32.20
CA ALA A 185 -20.45 21.47 31.44
C ALA A 185 -19.92 20.07 31.81
N LYS A 186 -19.21 19.47 30.84
CA LYS A 186 -17.93 18.75 31.01
C LYS A 186 -17.92 17.47 31.86
N ARG A 187 -17.74 16.34 31.18
CA ARG A 187 -16.82 15.24 31.53
C ARG A 187 -16.25 14.73 30.18
N ALA A 188 -14.97 14.94 29.90
CA ALA A 188 -13.83 14.15 30.38
C ALA A 188 -13.99 12.68 29.98
#